data_AF-A0A1Q4A4K9-F1
#
_entry.id   AF-A0A1Q4A4K9-F1
#
_cell.length_a   1.000
_cell.length_b   1.000
_cell.length_c   1.000
_cell.angle_alpha   90.00
_cell.angle_beta   90.00
_cell.angle_gamma   90.00
#
_symmetry.space_group_name_H-M   'P 1'
#
loop_
_entity.id
_entity.type
_entity.pdbx_description
1 polymer ?
#
loop_
_entity_poly.entity_id
_entity_poly.type
_entity_poly.pdbx_seq_one_letter_code
_entity_poly.pdbx_strand_id
1 'polypeptide(L)'
;MSASPSRPHSPASARAALALAGAVLAAITLSACTPGSGAPDPSASPTNSGSTDGGTDPSPTPTSTDADPDDDERAQNLADAISSGNTAAIEGYLTDPTRVVIAASEADMQQAPVDAVLSVDYVQPGSGTWDFHLDAAVLAAYAASADYGQFFPANAIVGRSDSGAVISFMPNGAKIGTIFMSIDESLITG
;
A
#
# COMPACT_ATOMS: atom_id res chain seq x y z
N MET A 1 52.34 -13.65 40.05
CA MET A 1 52.51 -14.89 39.27
C MET A 1 51.10 -15.36 38.95
N SER A 2 50.51 -15.30 37.75
CA SER A 2 50.94 -15.29 36.34
C SER A 2 50.00 -14.31 35.57
N ALA A 3 50.43 -13.40 34.72
CA ALA A 3 50.97 -13.53 33.35
C ALA A 3 49.96 -14.07 32.29
N SER A 4 49.24 -13.12 31.65
CA SER A 4 48.96 -12.96 30.19
C SER A 4 48.29 -14.07 29.35
N PRO A 5 47.81 -13.83 28.10
CA PRO A 5 47.49 -12.57 27.40
C PRO A 5 46.15 -12.55 26.62
N SER A 6 45.81 -11.34 26.14
CA SER A 6 44.86 -10.99 25.09
C SER A 6 44.92 -11.84 23.81
N ARG A 7 43.76 -12.07 23.18
CA ARG A 7 43.66 -12.34 21.74
C ARG A 7 42.93 -11.20 21.04
N PRO A 8 43.61 -10.45 20.16
CA PRO A 8 42.98 -9.56 19.21
C PRO A 8 42.89 -10.20 17.81
N HIS A 9 42.03 -9.60 17.00
CA HIS A 9 41.95 -9.65 15.54
C HIS A 9 41.56 -10.97 14.86
N SER A 10 40.44 -10.91 14.15
CA SER A 10 40.36 -11.41 12.78
C SER A 10 39.54 -10.47 11.89
N PRO A 11 39.82 -10.45 10.58
CA PRO A 11 39.90 -9.21 9.79
C PRO A 11 38.67 -8.92 8.93
N ALA A 12 38.54 -7.62 8.64
CA ALA A 12 37.76 -7.07 7.55
C ALA A 12 38.15 -7.70 6.20
N SER A 13 37.15 -8.13 5.45
CA SER A 13 37.20 -8.50 4.02
C SER A 13 35.82 -8.16 3.45
N ALA A 14 35.62 -7.61 2.27
CA ALA A 14 36.47 -6.91 1.32
C ALA A 14 35.49 -6.08 0.47
N ARG A 15 35.92 -4.89 0.07
CA ARG A 15 35.21 -4.07 -0.91
C ARG A 15 35.13 -4.80 -2.25
N ALA A 16 33.96 -4.80 -2.87
CA ALA A 16 33.82 -4.98 -4.31
C ALA A 16 32.83 -3.93 -4.82
N ALA A 17 33.38 -2.77 -5.18
CA ALA A 17 32.71 -1.82 -6.04
C ALA A 17 32.84 -2.34 -7.48
N LEU A 18 31.71 -2.54 -8.16
CA LEU A 18 31.69 -2.69 -9.60
C LEU A 18 30.85 -1.55 -10.18
N ALA A 19 31.56 -0.55 -10.70
CA ALA A 19 30.99 0.46 -11.57
C ALA A 19 30.80 -0.17 -12.96
N LEU A 20 29.63 0.02 -13.56
CA LEU A 20 29.43 -0.19 -14.99
C LEU A 20 28.60 0.96 -15.56
N ALA A 21 29.25 1.63 -16.50
CA ALA A 21 28.75 2.73 -17.31
C ALA A 21 27.69 2.25 -18.30
N GLY A 22 26.78 3.15 -18.68
CA GLY A 22 25.83 2.89 -19.76
C GLY A 22 24.94 4.08 -20.05
N ALA A 23 25.49 5.10 -20.72
CA ALA A 23 24.73 6.19 -21.28
C ALA A 23 23.99 5.73 -22.55
N VAL A 24 22.67 5.95 -22.63
CA VAL A 24 21.94 5.98 -23.90
C VAL A 24 20.98 7.17 -23.89
N LEU A 25 21.32 8.17 -24.70
CA LEU A 25 20.40 9.23 -25.12
C LEU A 25 19.37 8.64 -26.09
N ALA A 26 18.08 8.86 -25.82
CA ALA A 26 17.03 8.73 -26.82
C ALA A 26 16.16 9.99 -26.79
N ALA A 27 16.38 10.87 -27.77
CA ALA A 27 15.55 12.03 -28.05
C ALA A 27 14.30 11.57 -28.79
N ILE A 28 13.11 11.84 -28.22
CA ILE A 28 11.83 11.54 -28.84
C ILE A 28 11.17 12.86 -29.23
N THR A 29 10.88 12.99 -30.52
CA THR A 29 10.27 14.16 -31.16
C THR A 29 8.81 14.31 -30.77
N LEU A 30 8.43 15.48 -30.25
CA LEU A 30 7.04 15.83 -29.95
C LEU A 30 6.26 16.10 -31.25
N SER A 31 5.34 15.21 -31.60
CA SER A 31 4.28 15.47 -32.59
C SER A 31 3.14 16.22 -31.91
N ALA A 32 2.82 17.40 -32.44
CA ALA A 32 1.81 18.32 -31.94
C ALA A 32 0.38 17.75 -32.03
N CYS A 33 -0.41 17.94 -30.97
CA CYS A 33 -1.84 17.64 -30.89
C CYS A 33 -2.70 18.67 -31.65
N THR A 34 -3.63 18.16 -32.46
CA THR A 34 -4.79 18.89 -33.01
C THR A 34 -5.91 18.92 -31.95
N PRO A 35 -6.51 20.07 -31.60
CA PRO A 35 -7.70 20.08 -30.74
C PRO A 35 -8.95 19.81 -31.58
N GLY A 36 -9.48 18.59 -31.47
CA GLY A 36 -10.77 18.20 -32.02
C GLY A 36 -11.88 18.42 -30.98
N SER A 37 -12.75 19.38 -31.27
CA SER A 37 -13.97 19.71 -30.53
C SER A 37 -14.96 18.55 -30.46
N GLY A 38 -15.49 18.29 -29.28
CA GLY A 38 -16.61 17.37 -29.08
C GLY A 38 -17.12 17.43 -27.65
N ALA A 39 -17.96 18.41 -27.35
CA ALA A 39 -18.72 18.45 -26.11
C ALA A 39 -19.91 17.47 -26.22
N PRO A 40 -20.10 16.53 -25.28
CA PRO A 40 -21.38 15.89 -25.08
C PRO A 40 -22.23 16.71 -24.08
N ASP A 41 -23.39 17.12 -24.55
CA ASP A 41 -24.55 17.58 -23.79
C ASP A 41 -25.08 16.45 -22.88
N PRO A 42 -25.47 16.74 -21.63
CA PRO A 42 -26.54 15.97 -21.01
C PRO A 42 -27.71 16.85 -20.56
N SER A 43 -28.72 16.93 -21.42
CA SER A 43 -30.12 17.13 -21.08
C SER A 43 -30.74 15.78 -20.71
N ALA A 44 -31.05 15.59 -19.42
CA ALA A 44 -32.29 14.99 -18.94
C ALA A 44 -32.31 14.95 -17.41
N SER A 45 -33.14 15.79 -16.80
CA SER A 45 -33.65 15.57 -15.44
C SER A 45 -34.83 14.60 -15.48
N PRO A 46 -34.86 13.56 -14.64
CA PRO A 46 -36.10 13.00 -14.16
C PRO A 46 -36.39 13.46 -12.72
N THR A 47 -37.52 14.15 -12.58
CA THR A 47 -38.22 14.38 -11.32
C THR A 47 -38.73 13.05 -10.78
N ASN A 48 -38.48 12.75 -9.51
CA ASN A 48 -39.33 11.85 -8.72
C ASN A 48 -39.43 12.35 -7.29
N SER A 49 -40.63 12.82 -6.93
CA SER A 49 -41.06 13.00 -5.54
C SER A 49 -41.54 11.66 -4.99
N GLY A 50 -41.04 11.29 -3.82
CA GLY A 50 -41.56 10.17 -3.03
C GLY A 50 -41.16 10.34 -1.56
N SER A 51 -42.11 10.77 -0.74
CA SER A 51 -42.01 10.70 0.73
C SER A 51 -42.24 9.27 1.21
N THR A 52 -41.42 8.78 2.15
CA THR A 52 -41.93 7.95 3.26
C THR A 52 -41.06 8.03 4.51
N ASP A 53 -41.80 8.19 5.60
CA ASP A 53 -41.57 8.02 7.04
C ASP A 53 -40.73 6.79 7.49
N GLY A 54 -40.07 6.95 8.64
CA GLY A 54 -39.84 5.95 9.70
C GLY A 54 -39.13 4.63 9.36
N GLY A 55 -37.91 4.45 9.87
CA GLY A 55 -37.27 3.13 9.95
C GLY A 55 -36.01 3.13 10.81
N THR A 56 -36.10 2.53 11.98
CA THR A 56 -35.03 2.27 12.95
C THR A 56 -33.74 1.77 12.31
N ASP A 57 -32.64 2.46 12.61
CA ASP A 57 -31.25 2.12 12.30
C ASP A 57 -30.88 0.72 12.82
N PRO A 58 -30.71 -0.29 11.94
CA PRO A 58 -29.99 -1.49 12.33
C PRO A 58 -28.50 -1.16 12.23
N SER A 59 -27.89 -0.92 13.40
CA SER A 59 -26.44 -1.02 13.60
C SER A 59 -25.91 -2.22 12.81
N PRO A 60 -25.04 -2.05 11.80
CA PRO A 60 -24.49 -3.17 11.07
C PRO A 60 -23.60 -3.96 12.02
N THR A 61 -24.10 -5.11 12.47
CA THR A 61 -23.27 -6.19 13.00
C THR A 61 -22.18 -6.48 11.97
N PRO A 62 -20.89 -6.58 12.35
CA PRO A 62 -19.86 -6.93 11.39
C PRO A 62 -20.17 -8.33 10.84
N THR A 63 -20.63 -8.37 9.61
CA THR A 63 -20.73 -9.61 8.85
C THR A 63 -19.31 -10.05 8.57
N SER A 64 -18.89 -11.15 9.17
CA SER A 64 -17.71 -11.89 8.71
C SER A 64 -17.98 -12.28 7.27
N THR A 65 -17.40 -11.51 6.35
CA THR A 65 -17.30 -11.86 4.94
C THR A 65 -16.55 -13.18 4.85
N ASP A 66 -17.20 -14.16 4.23
CA ASP A 66 -16.61 -15.43 3.83
C ASP A 66 -15.31 -15.12 3.06
N ALA A 67 -14.17 -15.53 3.62
CA ALA A 67 -12.87 -15.29 3.00
C ALA A 67 -12.79 -16.07 1.69
N ASP A 68 -12.58 -15.36 0.57
CA ASP A 68 -12.27 -15.99 -0.70
C ASP A 68 -10.92 -16.74 -0.51
N PRO A 69 -10.82 -18.04 -0.81
CA PRO A 69 -9.55 -18.77 -0.66
C PRO A 69 -8.39 -18.13 -1.45
N ASP A 70 -8.68 -17.38 -2.52
CA ASP A 70 -7.67 -16.61 -3.26
C ASP A 70 -7.16 -15.38 -2.46
N ASP A 71 -7.93 -14.88 -1.49
CA ASP A 71 -7.55 -13.75 -0.64
C ASP A 71 -6.47 -14.14 0.38
N ASP A 72 -6.54 -15.35 0.95
CA ASP A 72 -5.55 -15.85 1.91
C ASP A 72 -4.18 -16.06 1.25
N GLU A 73 -4.15 -16.66 0.05
CA GLU A 73 -2.91 -16.83 -0.71
C GLU A 73 -2.33 -15.47 -1.13
N ARG A 74 -3.18 -14.53 -1.57
CA ARG A 74 -2.75 -13.16 -1.89
C ARG A 74 -2.17 -12.46 -0.66
N ALA A 75 -2.82 -12.58 0.51
CA ALA A 75 -2.35 -12.00 1.75
C ALA A 75 -0.97 -12.54 2.16
N GLN A 76 -0.78 -13.86 2.09
CA GLN A 76 0.50 -14.50 2.36
C GLN A 76 1.60 -13.99 1.42
N ASN A 77 1.33 -13.94 0.11
CA ASN A 77 2.30 -13.48 -0.88
C ASN A 77 2.68 -12.00 -0.70
N LEU A 78 1.71 -11.14 -0.38
CA LEU A 78 1.97 -9.73 -0.07
C LEU A 78 2.78 -9.56 1.21
N ALA A 79 2.45 -10.33 2.25
CA ALA A 79 3.20 -10.33 3.51
C ALA A 79 4.66 -10.76 3.30
N ASP A 80 4.89 -11.82 2.53
CA ASP A 80 6.23 -12.32 2.20
C ASP A 80 7.02 -11.31 1.35
N ALA A 81 6.37 -10.66 0.37
CA ALA A 81 7.00 -9.64 -0.46
C ALA A 81 7.46 -8.43 0.36
N ILE A 82 6.61 -7.93 1.27
CA ILE A 82 6.97 -6.81 2.16
C ILE A 82 8.04 -7.22 3.16
N SER A 83 7.90 -8.40 3.78
CA SER A 83 8.85 -8.87 4.81
C SER A 83 10.23 -9.17 4.24
N SER A 84 10.32 -9.63 2.97
CA SER A 84 11.58 -9.92 2.30
C SER A 84 12.20 -8.74 1.55
N GLY A 85 11.43 -7.67 1.34
CA GLY A 85 11.82 -6.57 0.45
C GLY A 85 11.72 -6.90 -1.05
N ASN A 86 11.23 -8.09 -1.42
CA ASN A 86 11.02 -8.47 -2.82
C ASN A 86 9.68 -7.92 -3.33
N THR A 87 9.57 -6.59 -3.43
CA THR A 87 8.33 -5.90 -3.81
C THR A 87 7.93 -6.10 -5.27
N ALA A 88 8.85 -6.53 -6.14
CA ALA A 88 8.54 -6.83 -7.54
C ALA A 88 7.42 -7.89 -7.70
N ALA A 89 7.27 -8.80 -6.73
CA ALA A 89 6.20 -9.79 -6.73
C ALA A 89 4.79 -9.17 -6.55
N ILE A 90 4.71 -7.95 -5.99
CA ILE A 90 3.44 -7.26 -5.72
C ILE A 90 2.76 -6.83 -7.02
N GLU A 91 3.53 -6.49 -8.07
CA GLU A 91 3.03 -5.90 -9.33
C GLU A 91 1.89 -6.72 -9.95
N GLY A 92 1.99 -8.05 -9.94
CA GLY A 92 0.98 -8.94 -10.50
C GLY A 92 -0.40 -8.83 -9.84
N TYR A 93 -0.45 -8.42 -8.57
CA TYR A 93 -1.66 -8.29 -7.78
C TYR A 93 -2.35 -6.93 -7.95
N LEU A 94 -1.72 -5.96 -8.63
CA LEU A 94 -2.22 -4.58 -8.72
C LEU A 94 -3.17 -4.37 -9.91
N THR A 95 -4.17 -3.48 -9.74
CA THR A 95 -4.95 -2.94 -10.85
C THR A 95 -4.14 -1.95 -11.67
N ASP A 96 -4.57 -1.67 -12.90
CA ASP A 96 -3.99 -0.61 -13.73
C ASP A 96 -5.09 0.40 -14.12
N PRO A 97 -5.09 1.61 -13.54
CA PRO A 97 -4.16 2.14 -12.54
C PRO A 97 -4.42 1.62 -11.11
N THR A 98 -3.43 1.76 -10.23
CA THR A 98 -3.54 1.57 -8.77
C THR A 98 -3.42 2.91 -8.07
N ARG A 99 -4.29 3.16 -7.08
CA ARG A 99 -4.21 4.37 -6.25
C ARG A 99 -3.18 4.19 -5.14
N VAL A 100 -2.29 5.14 -4.96
CA VAL A 100 -1.28 5.16 -3.89
C VAL A 100 -1.51 6.37 -3.01
N VAL A 101 -1.65 6.15 -1.70
CA VAL A 101 -1.88 7.19 -0.71
C VAL A 101 -0.82 7.11 0.39
N ILE A 102 -0.26 8.25 0.79
CA ILE A 102 0.69 8.33 1.90
C ILE A 102 0.11 9.21 3.01
N ALA A 103 0.08 8.68 4.23
CA ALA A 103 -0.38 9.40 5.42
C ALA A 103 0.41 10.70 5.64
N ALA A 104 -0.28 11.73 6.12
CA ALA A 104 0.27 13.06 6.40
C ALA A 104 1.02 13.70 5.20
N SER A 105 0.60 13.35 3.98
CA SER A 105 1.14 13.87 2.73
C SER A 105 0.00 14.21 1.76
N GLU A 106 0.27 15.09 0.81
CA GLU A 106 -0.64 15.37 -0.33
C GLU A 106 -0.59 14.26 -1.39
N ALA A 107 0.22 13.23 -1.18
CA ALA A 107 0.36 12.12 -2.10
C ALA A 107 -0.90 11.23 -2.08
N ASP A 108 -1.76 11.48 -3.07
CA ASP A 108 -2.89 10.65 -3.47
C ASP A 108 -2.88 10.57 -5.01
N MET A 109 -2.30 9.51 -5.55
CA MET A 109 -1.96 9.41 -6.97
C MET A 109 -2.49 8.12 -7.58
N GLN A 110 -2.91 8.19 -8.85
CA GLN A 110 -3.12 6.99 -9.67
C GLN A 110 -1.85 6.69 -10.45
N GLN A 111 -1.32 5.48 -10.26
CA GLN A 111 -0.05 5.03 -10.81
C GLN A 111 -0.22 3.73 -11.59
N ALA A 112 0.65 3.53 -12.59
CA ALA A 112 0.79 2.22 -13.20
C ALA A 112 1.33 1.21 -12.15
N PRO A 113 1.07 -0.11 -12.29
CA PRO A 113 1.51 -1.12 -11.34
C PRO A 113 2.99 -1.03 -10.96
N VAL A 114 3.88 -0.85 -11.94
CA VAL A 114 5.32 -0.71 -11.72
C VAL A 114 5.67 0.49 -10.84
N ASP A 115 5.03 1.65 -11.06
CA ASP A 115 5.29 2.87 -10.27
C ASP A 115 4.70 2.76 -8.86
N ALA A 116 3.56 2.08 -8.74
CA ALA A 116 2.93 1.81 -7.44
C ALA A 116 3.81 0.91 -6.57
N VAL A 117 4.45 -0.11 -7.16
CA VAL A 117 5.43 -0.96 -6.47
C VAL A 117 6.65 -0.15 -6.02
N LEU A 118 7.18 0.75 -6.86
CA LEU A 118 8.28 1.63 -6.47
C LEU A 118 7.91 2.53 -5.29
N SER A 119 6.65 2.96 -5.20
CA SER A 119 6.18 3.79 -4.09
C SER A 119 6.16 3.03 -2.75
N VAL A 120 6.12 1.69 -2.76
CA VAL A 120 6.20 0.85 -1.55
C VAL A 120 7.52 1.04 -0.79
N ASP A 121 8.60 1.47 -1.46
CA ASP A 121 9.87 1.78 -0.81
C ASP A 121 9.75 2.85 0.29
N TYR A 122 8.68 3.65 0.27
CA TYR A 122 8.37 4.61 1.33
C TYR A 122 8.34 3.97 2.72
N VAL A 123 7.80 2.76 2.86
CA VAL A 123 7.73 2.05 4.15
C VAL A 123 8.93 1.15 4.43
N GLN A 124 9.97 1.19 3.57
CA GLN A 124 11.21 0.42 3.74
C GLN A 124 10.99 -1.10 3.89
N PRO A 125 10.34 -1.76 2.90
CA PRO A 125 10.11 -3.20 2.94
C PRO A 125 11.44 -3.97 3.04
N GLY A 126 11.42 -5.13 3.69
CA GLY A 126 12.62 -5.92 3.99
C GLY A 126 13.48 -5.37 5.14
N SER A 127 13.13 -4.20 5.68
CA SER A 127 13.70 -3.67 6.92
C SER A 127 12.83 -4.03 8.11
N GLY A 128 13.46 -4.45 9.20
CA GLY A 128 12.78 -4.81 10.46
C GLY A 128 11.95 -6.08 10.36
N THR A 129 11.05 -6.25 11.32
CA THR A 129 10.06 -7.33 11.37
C THR A 129 8.70 -6.79 11.00
N TRP A 130 7.97 -7.49 10.12
CA TRP A 130 6.61 -7.12 9.74
C TRP A 130 5.60 -8.10 10.32
N ASP A 131 4.51 -7.56 10.85
CA ASP A 131 3.36 -8.30 11.37
C ASP A 131 2.11 -8.00 10.53
N PHE A 132 1.56 -9.04 9.92
CA PHE A 132 0.32 -9.01 9.13
C PHE A 132 -0.84 -9.71 9.86
N HIS A 133 -0.63 -10.19 11.08
CA HIS A 133 -1.64 -10.82 11.93
C HIS A 133 -1.99 -9.92 13.12
N LEU A 134 -2.29 -8.66 12.81
CA LEU A 134 -2.61 -7.66 13.83
C LEU A 134 -3.88 -8.03 14.60
N ASP A 135 -3.87 -7.75 15.90
CA ASP A 135 -5.03 -7.91 16.75
C ASP A 135 -6.22 -7.09 16.24
N ALA A 136 -7.43 -7.65 16.33
CA ALA A 136 -8.66 -6.98 15.89
C ALA A 136 -8.86 -5.61 16.56
N ALA A 137 -8.38 -5.42 17.79
CA ALA A 137 -8.42 -4.14 18.49
C ALA A 137 -7.54 -3.06 17.82
N VAL A 138 -6.40 -3.45 17.26
CA VAL A 138 -5.49 -2.55 16.53
C VAL A 138 -6.12 -2.14 15.21
N LEU A 139 -6.63 -3.12 14.45
CA LEU A 139 -7.33 -2.83 13.20
C LEU A 139 -8.57 -1.95 13.41
N ALA A 140 -9.32 -2.18 14.49
CA ALA A 140 -10.45 -1.33 14.87
C ALA A 140 -10.02 0.10 15.21
N ALA A 141 -8.86 0.29 15.86
CA ALA A 141 -8.33 1.62 16.14
C ALA A 141 -7.96 2.36 14.83
N TYR A 142 -7.36 1.67 13.86
CA TYR A 142 -7.07 2.26 12.55
C TYR A 142 -8.34 2.64 11.79
N ALA A 143 -9.32 1.72 11.74
CA ALA A 143 -10.61 1.95 11.10
C ALA A 143 -11.42 3.08 11.75
N ALA A 144 -11.19 3.38 13.03
CA ALA A 144 -11.82 4.47 13.76
C ALA A 144 -11.15 5.84 13.51
N SER A 145 -10.01 5.88 12.81
CA SER A 145 -9.33 7.13 12.46
C SER A 145 -10.23 8.02 11.59
N ALA A 146 -10.39 9.29 11.98
CA ALA A 146 -11.24 10.23 11.26
C ALA A 146 -10.77 10.47 9.82
N ASP A 147 -9.45 10.55 9.62
CA ASP A 147 -8.86 10.89 8.33
C ASP A 147 -8.44 9.64 7.52
N TYR A 148 -8.13 8.54 8.19
CA TYR A 148 -7.53 7.36 7.54
C TYR A 148 -8.35 6.08 7.66
N GLY A 149 -9.44 6.05 8.43
CA GLY A 149 -10.21 4.82 8.68
C GLY A 149 -10.74 4.15 7.40
N GLN A 150 -11.02 4.94 6.37
CA GLN A 150 -11.39 4.49 5.03
C GLN A 150 -10.36 3.56 4.35
N PHE A 151 -9.10 3.58 4.78
CA PHE A 151 -8.04 2.72 4.25
C PHE A 151 -7.87 1.40 5.00
N PHE A 152 -8.71 1.14 6.00
CA PHE A 152 -8.71 -0.08 6.81
C PHE A 152 -10.08 -0.78 6.81
N PRO A 153 -10.68 -1.05 5.63
CA PRO A 153 -11.88 -1.89 5.57
C PRO A 153 -11.55 -3.32 6.03
N ALA A 154 -12.59 -4.07 6.40
CA ALA A 154 -12.44 -5.41 6.99
C ALA A 154 -11.70 -6.43 6.09
N ASN A 155 -11.69 -6.23 4.78
CA ASN A 155 -11.01 -7.09 3.80
C ASN A 155 -9.66 -6.53 3.34
N ALA A 156 -9.16 -5.44 3.92
CA ALA A 156 -7.82 -4.96 3.62
C ALA A 156 -6.76 -5.85 4.27
N ILE A 157 -5.65 -6.04 3.55
CA ILE A 157 -4.48 -6.75 4.05
C ILE A 157 -3.57 -5.69 4.66
N VAL A 158 -3.44 -5.72 5.99
CA VAL A 158 -2.75 -4.68 6.76
C VAL A 158 -1.51 -5.25 7.41
N GLY A 159 -0.38 -4.59 7.19
CA GLY A 159 0.89 -4.92 7.81
C GLY A 159 1.43 -3.77 8.65
N ARG A 160 2.07 -4.09 9.78
CA ARG A 160 2.81 -3.14 10.61
C ARG A 160 4.24 -3.62 10.82
N SER A 161 5.20 -2.72 10.63
CA SER A 161 6.60 -2.94 10.97
C SER A 161 6.86 -2.70 12.46
N ASP A 162 7.87 -3.36 13.02
CA ASP A 162 8.40 -3.07 14.36
C ASP A 162 8.95 -1.64 14.51
N SER A 163 9.25 -0.95 13.41
CA SER A 163 9.61 0.48 13.39
C SER A 163 8.40 1.41 13.48
N GLY A 164 7.17 0.88 13.43
CA GLY A 164 5.93 1.64 13.42
C GLY A 164 5.37 1.95 12.03
N ALA A 165 6.05 1.61 10.93
CA ALA A 165 5.51 1.80 9.59
C ALA A 165 4.26 0.93 9.38
N VAL A 166 3.26 1.43 8.66
CA VAL A 166 2.01 0.72 8.38
C VAL A 166 1.74 0.73 6.87
N ILE A 167 1.30 -0.40 6.34
CA ILE A 167 0.83 -0.53 4.96
C ILE A 167 -0.53 -1.22 4.94
N SER A 168 -1.43 -0.75 4.07
CA SER A 168 -2.74 -1.37 3.84
C SER A 168 -2.97 -1.55 2.35
N PHE A 169 -3.24 -2.79 1.95
CA PHE A 169 -3.62 -3.16 0.59
C PHE A 169 -5.13 -3.38 0.54
N MET A 170 -5.83 -2.52 -0.20
CA MET A 170 -7.27 -2.60 -0.36
C MET A 170 -7.66 -3.34 -1.65
N PRO A 171 -8.45 -4.42 -1.54
CA PRO A 171 -8.93 -5.14 -2.71
C PRO A 171 -9.86 -4.30 -3.60
N ASN A 172 -9.80 -4.57 -4.89
CA ASN A 172 -10.73 -4.16 -5.94
C ASN A 172 -11.00 -5.38 -6.83
N GLY A 173 -11.99 -6.18 -6.43
CA GLY A 173 -12.20 -7.52 -6.98
C GLY A 173 -11.03 -8.46 -6.65
N ALA A 174 -10.54 -9.18 -7.64
CA ALA A 174 -9.42 -10.14 -7.49
C ALA A 174 -8.03 -9.46 -7.34
N LYS A 175 -7.96 -8.14 -7.46
CA LYS A 175 -6.71 -7.35 -7.46
C LYS A 175 -6.70 -6.33 -6.32
N ILE A 176 -5.58 -5.66 -6.12
CA ILE A 176 -5.44 -4.51 -5.21
C ILE A 176 -5.65 -3.23 -5.99
N GLY A 177 -6.63 -2.43 -5.56
CA GLY A 177 -6.95 -1.14 -6.18
C GLY A 177 -6.34 0.06 -5.47
N THR A 178 -5.96 -0.09 -4.20
CA THR A 178 -5.34 1.00 -3.44
C THR A 178 -4.29 0.48 -2.48
N ILE A 179 -3.17 1.21 -2.41
CA ILE A 179 -2.10 1.02 -1.43
C ILE A 179 -2.06 2.27 -0.55
N PHE A 180 -2.28 2.10 0.74
CA PHE A 180 -2.08 3.16 1.73
C PHE A 180 -0.82 2.88 2.55
N MET A 181 -0.04 3.91 2.82
CA MET A 181 1.22 3.79 3.55
C MET A 181 1.38 4.89 4.60
N SER A 182 1.97 4.54 5.73
CA SER A 182 2.44 5.47 6.76
C SER A 182 3.84 5.06 7.22
N ILE A 183 4.70 6.03 7.47
CA ILE A 183 6.04 5.77 8.03
C ILE A 183 5.99 5.53 9.55
N ASP A 184 4.91 5.95 10.21
CA ASP A 184 4.67 5.78 11.64
C ASP A 184 3.18 5.62 11.95
N GLU A 185 2.86 4.70 12.85
CA GLU A 185 1.50 4.38 13.29
C GLU A 185 0.81 5.59 13.94
N SER A 186 1.58 6.47 14.61
CA SER A 186 1.03 7.65 15.28
C SER A 186 0.36 8.63 14.31
N LEU A 187 0.76 8.62 13.03
CA LEU A 187 0.14 9.47 12.00
C LEU A 187 -1.29 9.03 11.66
N ILE A 188 -1.66 7.80 12.01
CA ILE A 188 -2.98 7.23 11.75
C ILE A 188 -3.88 7.36 12.98
N THR A 189 -3.34 7.09 14.17
CA THR A 189 -4.13 6.99 15.41
C THR A 189 -4.27 8.30 16.19
N GLY A 190 -3.37 9.28 15.97
CA GLY A 190 -3.37 10.55 16.69
C GLY A 190 -2.78 10.49 18.09
#